data_AF-A0A229NUY0-F1
#
_entry.id   AF-A0A229NUY0-F1
#
_cell.length_a   1.000
_cell.length_b   1.000
_cell.length_c   1.000
_cell.angle_alpha   90.00
_cell.angle_beta   90.00
_cell.angle_gamma   90.00
#
_symmetry.space_group_name_H-M   'P 1'
#
loop_
_entity.id
_entity.type
_entity.pdbx_description
1 polymer ?
#
loop_
_entity_poly.entity_id
_entity_poly.type
_entity_poly.pdbx_seq_one_letter_code
_entity_poly.pdbx_strand_id
1 'polypeptide(L)'
;MNRCSAPGLIWLIAVIFLFISLYGRKEREEPYLLLKLIGYFLLGGFIFYLNSIPIPVGFIIYWLALHGKPKPNRVIKESAAVWGVGLQLIQLFLRLIF
;
A
#
# COMPACT_ATOMS: atom_id res chain seq x y z
N MET A 1 -0.46 -6.27 31.63
CA MET A 1 -1.61 -6.51 30.74
C MET A 1 -1.59 -5.49 29.62
N ASN A 2 -1.27 -5.95 28.42
CA ASN A 2 -1.03 -5.12 27.25
C ASN A 2 -2.30 -4.33 26.90
N ARG A 3 -2.20 -3.00 26.89
CA ARG A 3 -3.24 -2.17 26.27
C ARG A 3 -3.21 -2.48 24.78
N CYS A 4 -4.10 -3.37 24.36
CA CYS A 4 -4.47 -3.50 22.96
C CYS A 4 -4.96 -2.11 22.54
N SER A 5 -4.09 -1.35 21.87
CA SER A 5 -4.40 -0.01 21.42
C SER A 5 -5.47 -0.14 20.34
N ALA A 6 -6.73 0.13 20.70
CA ALA A 6 -7.88 0.21 19.81
C ALA A 6 -7.56 0.80 18.41
N PRO A 7 -6.73 1.85 18.25
CA PRO A 7 -6.35 2.34 16.92
C PRO A 7 -5.61 1.32 16.04
N GLY A 8 -4.76 0.46 16.59
CA GLY A 8 -4.01 -0.53 15.80
C GLY A 8 -4.91 -1.61 15.19
N LEU A 9 -5.92 -2.06 15.93
CA LEU A 9 -6.90 -3.03 15.44
C LEU A 9 -7.76 -2.44 14.31
N ILE A 10 -8.20 -1.19 14.47
CA ILE A 10 -8.97 -0.47 13.45
C ILE A 10 -8.16 -0.34 12.15
N TRP A 11 -6.88 0.02 12.25
CA TRP A 11 -5.97 0.11 11.10
C TRP A 11 -5.83 -1.23 10.37
N LEU A 12 -5.65 -2.33 11.12
CA LEU A 12 -5.53 -3.66 10.54
C LEU A 12 -6.81 -4.08 9.80
N ILE A 13 -7.98 -3.83 10.39
CA ILE A 13 -9.27 -4.10 9.75
C ILE A 13 -9.44 -3.29 8.46
N ALA A 14 -9.05 -2.01 8.47
CA ALA A 14 -9.11 -1.15 7.28
C ALA A 14 -8.23 -1.67 6.14
N VAL A 15 -7.00 -2.12 6.44
CA VAL A 15 -6.10 -2.71 5.44
C VAL A 15 -6.67 -4.01 4.89
N ILE A 16 -7.21 -4.89 5.74
CA ILE A 16 -7.85 -6.13 5.29
C ILE A 16 -9.03 -5.84 4.37
N PHE A 17 -9.92 -4.91 4.76
CA PHE A 17 -11.07 -4.53 3.95
C PHE A 17 -10.64 -3.96 2.59
N LEU A 18 -9.57 -3.17 2.56
CA LEU A 18 -8.98 -2.65 1.33
C LEU A 18 -8.51 -3.77 0.39
N PHE A 19 -7.80 -4.79 0.91
CA PHE A 19 -7.39 -5.94 0.09
C PHE A 19 -8.58 -6.75 -0.44
N ILE A 20 -9.61 -6.96 0.39
CA ILE A 20 -10.85 -7.64 -0.05
C ILE A 20 -11.51 -6.85 -1.18
N SER A 21 -11.63 -5.53 -1.03
CA SER A 21 -12.22 -4.63 -2.03
C SER A 21 -11.44 -4.65 -3.35
N LEU A 22 -10.11 -4.62 -3.29
CA LEU A 22 -9.26 -4.69 -4.48
C LEU A 22 -9.35 -6.06 -5.17
N TYR A 23 -9.37 -7.15 -4.39
CA TYR A 23 -9.44 -8.50 -4.93
C TYR A 23 -10.79 -8.78 -5.62
N GLY A 24 -11.89 -8.21 -5.11
CA GLY A 24 -13.21 -8.29 -5.73
C GLY A 24 -13.33 -7.58 -7.09
N ARG A 25 -12.39 -6.70 -7.44
CA ARG A 25 -12.36 -5.96 -8.71
C ARG A 25 -11.41 -6.57 -9.75
N LYS A 26 -10.99 -7.82 -9.57
CA LYS A 26 -10.13 -8.51 -10.53
C LYS A 26 -10.84 -8.68 -11.87
N GLU A 27 -10.15 -8.35 -12.96
CA GLU A 27 -10.66 -8.46 -14.32
C GLU A 27 -10.33 -9.82 -14.94
N ARG A 28 -9.18 -10.39 -14.55
CA ARG A 28 -8.68 -11.66 -15.05
C ARG A 28 -8.24 -12.55 -13.90
N GLU A 29 -8.47 -13.85 -14.03
CA GLU A 29 -7.87 -14.82 -13.13
C GLU A 29 -6.34 -14.79 -13.31
N GLU A 30 -5.63 -14.59 -12.21
CA GLU A 30 -4.18 -14.48 -12.22
C GLU A 30 -3.62 -15.24 -11.01
N PRO A 31 -2.65 -16.16 -11.23
CA PRO A 31 -2.05 -16.89 -10.13
C PRO A 31 -1.32 -15.93 -9.20
N TYR A 32 -1.50 -16.17 -7.90
CA TYR A 32 -0.91 -15.40 -6.81
C TYR A 32 -1.26 -13.91 -6.84
N LEU A 33 -2.47 -13.55 -7.32
CA LEU A 33 -2.91 -12.16 -7.38
C LEU A 33 -2.84 -11.44 -6.04
N LEU A 34 -3.28 -12.08 -4.95
CA LEU A 34 -3.21 -11.49 -3.60
C LEU A 34 -1.76 -11.15 -3.20
N LEU A 35 -0.82 -12.08 -3.44
CA LEU A 35 0.61 -11.85 -3.18
C LEU A 35 1.16 -10.69 -4.01
N LYS A 36 0.74 -10.59 -5.28
CA LYS A 36 1.11 -9.46 -6.15
C LYS A 36 0.55 -8.15 -5.63
N LEU A 37 -0.71 -8.11 -5.18
CA LEU A 37 -1.31 -6.92 -4.59
C LEU A 37 -0.56 -6.49 -3.32
N ILE A 38 -0.21 -7.44 -2.44
CA ILE A 38 0.61 -7.18 -1.25
C ILE A 38 1.96 -6.59 -1.66
N GLY A 39 2.61 -7.16 -2.67
CA GLY A 39 3.88 -6.66 -3.19
C GLY A 39 3.78 -5.22 -3.71
N TYR A 40 2.74 -4.88 -4.48
CA TYR A 40 2.53 -3.52 -4.97
C TYR A 40 2.20 -2.55 -3.83
N PHE A 41 1.40 -2.98 -2.85
CA PHE A 41 1.08 -2.19 -1.66
C PHE A 41 2.32 -1.88 -0.82
N LEU A 42 3.13 -2.89 -0.50
CA LEU A 42 4.39 -2.72 0.22
C LEU A 42 5.36 -1.85 -0.55
N LEU A 43 5.47 -2.05 -1.87
CA LEU A 43 6.31 -1.21 -2.72
C LEU A 43 5.84 0.25 -2.69
N GLY A 44 4.54 0.51 -2.82
CA GLY A 44 4.01 1.88 -2.73
C GLY A 44 4.23 2.53 -1.36
N GLY A 45 4.03 1.78 -0.27
CA GLY A 45 4.17 2.28 1.09
C GLY A 45 5.61 2.37 1.61
N PHE A 46 6.61 1.93 0.85
CA PHE A 46 7.99 1.90 1.33
C PHE A 46 8.60 3.32 1.37
N ILE A 47 8.89 3.79 2.58
CA ILE A 47 9.63 5.02 2.87
C ILE A 47 11.05 4.69 3.27
N PHE A 48 11.99 5.38 2.65
CA PHE A 48 13.38 5.42 3.07
C PHE A 48 13.62 6.71 3.84
N TYR A 49 14.25 6.61 5.02
CA TYR A 49 14.57 7.78 5.84
C TYR A 49 16.03 8.17 5.62
N LEU A 50 16.26 9.35 5.03
CA LEU A 50 17.60 9.91 4.85
C LEU A 50 17.76 11.13 5.77
N ASN A 51 18.62 11.05 6.77
CA ASN A 51 18.84 12.11 7.75
C ASN A 51 17.53 12.68 8.32
N SER A 52 16.60 11.78 8.69
CA SER A 52 15.24 12.10 9.20
C SER A 52 14.23 12.62 8.18
N ILE A 53 14.62 12.77 6.91
CA ILE A 53 13.70 13.13 5.83
C ILE A 53 13.04 11.84 5.29
N PRO A 54 11.71 11.69 5.36
CA PRO A 54 11.00 10.55 4.78
C PRO A 54 10.91 10.70 3.25
N ILE A 55 11.51 9.78 2.52
CA ILE A 55 11.50 9.75 1.05
C ILE A 55 10.69 8.53 0.58
N PRO A 56 9.62 8.68 -0.22
CA PRO A 56 8.80 7.58 -0.72
C PRO A 56 9.47 6.84 -1.89
N VAL A 57 10.66 6.29 -1.64
CA VAL A 57 11.50 5.62 -2.64
C VAL A 57 10.76 4.45 -3.28
N GLY A 58 9.95 3.71 -2.53
CA GLY A 58 9.20 2.60 -3.09
C GLY A 58 8.18 3.03 -4.14
N PHE A 59 7.46 4.13 -3.88
CA PHE A 59 6.54 4.70 -4.86
C PHE A 59 7.28 5.23 -6.10
N ILE A 60 8.46 5.84 -5.92
CA ILE A 60 9.33 6.28 -7.03
C ILE A 60 9.75 5.07 -7.88
N ILE A 61 10.18 3.96 -7.25
CA ILE A 61 10.54 2.73 -7.96
C ILE A 61 9.34 2.17 -8.71
N TYR A 62 8.16 2.12 -8.09
CA TYR A 62 6.93 1.71 -8.75
C TYR A 62 6.64 2.56 -9.99
N TRP A 63 6.74 3.89 -9.88
CA TRP A 63 6.46 4.82 -10.96
C TRP A 63 7.43 4.63 -12.14
N LEU A 64 8.73 4.52 -11.87
CA LEU A 64 9.75 4.39 -12.91
C LEU A 64 9.75 2.99 -13.56
N ALA A 65 9.56 1.93 -12.78
CA ALA A 65 9.80 0.56 -13.26
C ALA A 65 8.51 -0.18 -13.65
N LEU A 66 7.35 0.17 -13.10
CA LEU A 66 6.14 -0.65 -13.19
C LEU A 66 4.91 0.05 -13.75
N HIS A 67 4.79 1.37 -13.58
CA HIS A 67 3.65 2.16 -14.05
C HIS A 67 3.51 2.13 -15.58
N GLY A 68 2.27 2.07 -16.08
CA GLY A 68 1.96 2.13 -17.52
C GLY A 68 2.29 0.87 -18.32
N LYS A 69 2.96 -0.13 -17.73
CA LYS A 69 3.24 -1.41 -18.40
C LYS A 69 1.96 -2.25 -18.56
N PRO A 70 1.66 -2.80 -19.74
CA PRO A 70 0.49 -3.64 -19.95
C PRO A 70 0.63 -4.93 -19.15
N LYS A 71 -0.27 -5.11 -18.18
CA LYS A 71 -0.28 -6.26 -17.26
C LYS A 71 -1.73 -6.67 -16.99
N PRO A 72 -2.01 -7.98 -16.78
CA PRO A 72 -3.32 -8.39 -16.27
C PRO A 72 -3.57 -7.69 -14.93
N ASN A 73 -4.83 -7.32 -14.68
CA ASN A 73 -5.25 -6.68 -13.43
C ASN A 73 -4.44 -5.40 -13.10
N ARG A 74 -4.04 -4.63 -14.12
CA ARG A 74 -3.21 -3.43 -13.96
C ARG A 74 -3.85 -2.45 -12.98
N VAL A 75 -5.12 -2.12 -13.18
CA VAL A 75 -5.84 -1.11 -12.40
C VAL A 75 -5.79 -1.40 -10.90
N ILE A 76 -6.02 -2.65 -10.49
CA ILE A 76 -6.00 -3.01 -9.06
C ILE A 76 -4.59 -3.08 -8.46
N LYS A 77 -3.56 -3.42 -9.26
CA LYS A 77 -2.15 -3.39 -8.83
C LYS A 77 -1.64 -1.97 -8.68
N GLU A 78 -1.96 -1.10 -9.62
CA GLU A 78 -1.66 0.33 -9.55
C GLU A 78 -2.37 0.96 -8.34
N SER A 79 -3.65 0.63 -8.14
CA SER A 79 -4.41 1.06 -6.96
C SER A 79 -3.77 0.58 -5.66
N ALA A 80 -3.28 -0.66 -5.60
CA ALA A 80 -2.58 -1.18 -4.41
C ALA A 80 -1.33 -0.34 -4.08
N ALA A 81 -0.52 0.01 -5.08
CA ALA A 81 0.65 0.88 -4.87
C ALA A 81 0.27 2.29 -4.42
N VAL A 82 -0.78 2.88 -5.01
CA VAL A 82 -1.29 4.21 -4.61
C VAL A 82 -1.82 4.17 -3.17
N TRP A 83 -2.56 3.13 -2.79
CA TRP A 83 -3.03 2.95 -1.42
C TRP A 83 -1.88 2.77 -0.42
N GLY A 84 -0.83 2.04 -0.81
CA GLY A 84 0.38 1.87 0.00
C GLY A 84 1.00 3.22 0.36
N VAL A 85 1.27 4.08 -0.63
CA VAL A 85 1.84 5.42 -0.38
C VAL A 85 0.84 6.31 0.36
N GLY A 86 -0.45 6.24 0.02
CA GLY A 86 -1.50 7.07 0.65
C GLY A 86 -1.61 6.81 2.15
N LEU A 87 -1.62 5.55 2.57
CA LEU A 87 -1.65 5.19 3.99
C LEU A 87 -0.40 5.67 4.73
N GLN A 88 0.75 5.56 4.07
CA GLN A 88 2.00 5.98 4.64
C GLN A 88 2.10 7.50 4.80
N LEU A 89 1.52 8.27 3.88
CA LEU A 89 1.38 9.72 3.99
C LEU A 89 0.41 10.11 5.11
N ILE A 90 -0.73 9.42 5.24
CA ILE A 90 -1.67 9.64 6.35
C ILE A 90 -0.97 9.39 7.69
N GLN A 91 -0.22 8.30 7.81
CA GLN A 91 0.53 7.99 9.03
C GLN A 91 1.60 9.03 9.33
N LEU A 92 2.31 9.52 8.32
CA LEU A 92 3.30 10.59 8.46
C LEU A 92 2.65 11.90 8.93
N PHE A 93 1.49 12.25 8.37
CA PHE A 93 0.73 13.43 8.74
C PHE A 93 0.20 13.36 10.18
N LEU A 94 -0.34 12.21 10.59
CA LEU A 94 -0.75 11.97 11.97
C LEU A 94 0.41 12.15 12.94
N ARG A 95 1.60 11.63 12.60
CA ARG A 95 2.82 11.80 13.40
C ARG A 95 3.33 13.25 13.46
N LEU A 96 2.97 14.09 12.49
CA LEU A 96 3.35 15.49 12.47
C LEU A 96 2.46 16.36 13.37
N ILE A 97 1.19 15.97 13.54
CA ILE A 97 0.19 16.73 14.31
C ILE A 97 0.17 16.36 15.80
N PHE A 98 0.37 15.09 16.12
CA PHE A 98 0.34 14.55 17.49
C PHE A 98 1.74 14.18 17.96
#